data_AF-A0ABC8Z848-F1
#
_entry.id   AF-A0ABC8Z848-F1
#
_cell.length_a   1.000
_cell.length_b   1.000
_cell.length_c   1.000
_cell.angle_alpha   90.00
_cell.angle_beta   90.00
_cell.angle_gamma   90.00
#
_symmetry.space_group_name_H-M   'P 1'
#
loop_
_entity.id
_entity.type
_entity.pdbx_description
1 polymer ?
#
loop_
_entity_poly.entity_id
_entity_poly.type
_entity_poly.pdbx_seq_one_letter_code
_entity_poly.pdbx_strand_id
1 'polypeptide(L)'
;MSFLFKSSNAGATEKSISLEEQQEKINELRKEFGEYSSPDIQDFLSDASVSRFLRARNWNVQKASKMMKAAVKWRLAFKPENICWDDIAQEAETGKIYRADYKDKHGRTVLVLRPGLENTTSATGQIKYLVYSLEKAIMNLTEDQEKMVWLTDFQSWTLGSTPLKVTRETVNVLQDCYPERLGLAILYNPPRIFESFWKIVKPFLDHETRKKVKFVYSNDKESQKIMAEVFDIEELDSAFGGKNPATFEYNSYAERMQEDDKKMGSLHSSTDSLLESSGKDANGVDSDASSEASFYSGTDSPKHEDSEHNTPKKNG
;
A
#
# COMPACT_ATOMS: atom_id res chain seq x y z
N MET A 1 -10.22 46.87 -14.41
CA MET A 1 -9.33 46.83 -13.24
C MET A 1 -8.41 45.63 -13.39
N SER A 2 -7.13 45.92 -13.56
CA SER A 2 -6.04 44.95 -13.70
C SER A 2 -5.71 44.34 -12.33
N PHE A 3 -5.73 43.01 -12.22
CA PHE A 3 -5.09 42.31 -11.12
C PHE A 3 -4.02 41.38 -11.69
N LEU A 4 -2.78 41.86 -11.59
CA LEU A 4 -1.54 41.13 -11.84
C LEU A 4 -1.43 39.98 -10.85
N PHE A 5 -1.63 38.73 -11.29
CA PHE A 5 -1.16 37.56 -10.57
C PHE A 5 0.31 37.34 -10.91
N LYS A 6 1.20 37.70 -9.97
CA LYS A 6 2.60 37.30 -9.98
C LYS A 6 2.66 35.78 -9.90
N SER A 7 3.11 35.16 -10.99
CA SER A 7 3.58 33.78 -11.02
C SER A 7 4.81 33.67 -10.10
N SER A 8 4.69 32.95 -8.99
CA SER A 8 5.84 32.42 -8.25
C SER A 8 5.98 30.96 -8.62
N ASN A 9 6.73 30.72 -9.70
CA ASN A 9 7.17 29.42 -10.13
C ASN A 9 8.29 28.97 -9.18
N ALA A 10 7.99 28.02 -8.29
CA ALA A 10 8.98 27.30 -7.50
C ALA A 10 8.59 25.81 -7.52
N GLY A 11 8.65 25.21 -8.70
CA GLY A 11 8.70 23.76 -8.80
C GLY A 11 10.00 23.29 -8.17
N ALA A 12 9.92 22.58 -7.04
CA ALA A 12 11.03 21.80 -6.53
C ALA A 12 11.33 20.73 -7.58
N THR A 13 12.34 20.96 -8.40
CA THR A 13 12.92 19.95 -9.28
C THR A 13 13.53 18.88 -8.37
N GLU A 14 12.89 17.72 -8.27
CA GLU A 14 13.51 16.53 -7.69
C GLU A 14 14.83 16.29 -8.43
N LYS A 15 15.95 16.41 -7.71
CA LYS A 15 17.25 16.01 -8.25
C LYS A 15 17.23 14.50 -8.44
N SER A 16 17.08 14.08 -9.69
CA SER A 16 17.33 12.70 -10.11
C SER A 16 18.81 12.38 -9.86
N ILE A 17 19.09 11.50 -8.90
CA ILE A 17 20.44 11.00 -8.63
C ILE A 17 20.84 9.92 -9.65
N SER A 18 22.15 9.77 -9.94
CA SER A 18 22.63 8.80 -10.95
C SER A 18 22.43 7.36 -10.51
N LEU A 19 22.50 6.40 -11.43
CA LEU A 19 22.36 4.97 -11.10
C LEU A 19 23.48 4.48 -10.18
N GLU A 20 24.69 5.01 -10.36
CA GLU A 20 25.81 4.70 -9.46
C GLU A 20 25.53 5.20 -8.04
N GLU A 21 25.06 6.45 -7.90
CA GLU A 21 24.70 7.02 -6.59
C GLU A 21 23.52 6.26 -5.94
N GLN A 22 22.54 5.80 -6.73
CA GLN A 22 21.46 4.95 -6.25
C GLN A 22 22.01 3.63 -5.68
N GLN A 23 22.90 2.97 -6.41
CA GLN A 23 23.50 1.70 -5.97
C GLN A 23 24.37 1.88 -4.72
N GLU A 24 25.12 2.98 -4.63
CA GLU A 24 25.91 3.32 -3.44
C GLU A 24 25.02 3.47 -2.21
N LYS A 25 23.90 4.20 -2.31
CA LYS A 25 22.94 4.38 -1.20
C LYS A 25 22.23 3.08 -0.82
N ILE A 26 21.92 2.22 -1.80
CA ILE A 26 21.38 0.88 -1.54
C ILE A 26 22.39 0.04 -0.75
N ASN A 27 23.65 0.04 -1.17
CA ASN A 27 24.72 -0.67 -0.48
C ASN A 27 24.98 -0.11 0.92
N GLU A 28 24.95 1.21 1.09
CA GLU A 28 25.06 1.89 2.40
C GLU A 28 23.95 1.43 3.33
N LEU A 29 22.69 1.51 2.89
CA LEU A 29 21.55 1.13 3.70
C LEU A 29 21.54 -0.37 4.03
N ARG A 30 21.89 -1.24 3.08
CA ARG A 30 21.96 -2.69 3.31
C ARG A 30 22.93 -3.06 4.44
N LYS A 31 24.07 -2.36 4.55
CA LYS A 31 25.06 -2.63 5.62
C LYS A 31 24.46 -2.46 7.02
N GLU A 32 23.46 -1.59 7.18
CA GLU A 32 22.78 -1.41 8.48
C GLU A 32 21.86 -2.57 8.87
N PHE A 33 21.51 -3.46 7.94
CA PHE A 33 20.58 -4.57 8.17
C PHE A 33 21.28 -5.93 8.35
N GLY A 34 22.61 -5.97 8.39
CA GLY A 34 23.35 -7.22 8.57
C GLY A 34 22.89 -8.06 9.78
N GLU A 35 22.52 -7.41 10.88
CA GLU A 35 22.00 -8.05 12.11
C GLU A 35 20.58 -8.60 12.00
N TYR A 36 19.78 -8.12 11.04
CA TYR A 36 18.40 -8.54 10.82
C TYR A 36 18.27 -9.71 9.84
N SER A 37 19.37 -10.36 9.47
CA SER A 37 19.40 -11.42 8.45
C SER A 37 18.84 -12.75 8.96
N SER A 38 17.62 -12.77 9.49
CA SER A 38 16.87 -14.03 9.67
C SER A 38 16.30 -14.48 8.32
N PRO A 39 16.12 -15.80 8.11
CA PRO A 39 15.46 -16.33 6.91
C PRO A 39 14.10 -15.66 6.64
N ASP A 40 13.32 -15.42 7.71
CA ASP A 40 11.97 -14.84 7.67
C ASP A 40 11.86 -13.46 7.01
N ILE A 41 12.94 -12.66 7.01
CA ILE A 41 12.91 -11.27 6.51
C ILE A 41 13.85 -11.05 5.31
N GLN A 42 14.60 -12.06 4.91
CA GLN A 42 15.63 -11.93 3.87
C GLN A 42 15.06 -11.43 2.53
N ASP A 43 13.93 -11.99 2.10
CA ASP A 43 13.24 -11.58 0.87
C ASP A 43 12.77 -10.12 0.94
N PHE A 44 12.32 -9.69 2.12
CA PHE A 44 11.92 -8.31 2.38
C PHE A 44 13.12 -7.34 2.33
N LEU A 45 14.34 -7.78 2.61
CA LEU A 45 15.57 -6.96 2.57
C LEU A 45 16.27 -6.92 1.19
N SER A 46 15.59 -7.38 0.12
CA SER A 46 16.07 -7.31 -1.26
C SER A 46 16.43 -5.89 -1.74
N ASP A 47 17.27 -5.78 -2.79
CA ASP A 47 17.64 -4.50 -3.42
C ASP A 47 16.42 -3.67 -3.83
N ALA A 48 15.43 -4.35 -4.40
CA ALA A 48 14.17 -3.76 -4.82
C ALA A 48 13.43 -3.14 -3.62
N SER A 49 13.35 -3.83 -2.48
CA SER A 49 12.78 -3.28 -1.25
C SER A 49 13.58 -2.09 -0.72
N VAL A 50 14.90 -2.23 -0.57
CA VAL A 50 15.78 -1.17 -0.08
C VAL A 50 15.61 0.10 -0.94
N SER A 51 15.57 -0.07 -2.27
CA SER A 51 15.33 1.02 -3.22
C SER A 51 13.96 1.69 -3.01
N ARG A 52 12.88 0.93 -2.76
CA ARG A 52 11.55 1.50 -2.45
C ARG A 52 11.58 2.37 -1.19
N PHE A 53 12.23 1.92 -0.11
CA PHE A 53 12.36 2.70 1.12
C PHE A 53 13.20 3.97 0.91
N LEU A 54 14.27 3.90 0.13
CA LEU A 54 15.07 5.06 -0.24
C LEU A 54 14.24 6.08 -1.05
N ARG A 55 13.54 5.64 -2.10
CA ARG A 55 12.67 6.51 -2.90
C ARG A 55 11.60 7.19 -2.05
N ALA A 56 10.94 6.44 -1.16
CA ALA A 56 9.92 6.97 -0.23
C ALA A 56 10.46 8.01 0.76
N ARG A 57 11.79 8.13 0.92
CA ARG A 57 12.45 9.12 1.77
C ARG A 57 13.43 10.00 0.98
N ASN A 58 13.17 10.19 -0.31
CA ASN A 58 13.95 11.06 -1.20
C ASN A 58 15.45 10.75 -1.19
N TRP A 59 15.79 9.45 -1.19
CA TRP A 59 17.15 8.93 -1.16
C TRP A 59 17.98 9.39 0.05
N ASN A 60 17.31 9.76 1.15
CA ASN A 60 17.95 10.02 2.44
C ASN A 60 18.11 8.72 3.22
N VAL A 61 19.36 8.25 3.35
CA VAL A 61 19.69 6.95 3.95
C VAL A 61 19.24 6.85 5.41
N GLN A 62 19.46 7.89 6.22
CA GLN A 62 19.11 7.86 7.65
C GLN A 62 17.59 7.76 7.85
N LYS A 63 16.80 8.52 7.09
CA LYS A 63 15.33 8.47 7.14
C LYS A 63 14.79 7.13 6.61
N ALA A 64 15.38 6.61 5.53
CA ALA A 64 15.03 5.31 4.97
C ALA A 64 15.35 4.17 5.94
N SER A 65 16.53 4.21 6.58
CA SER A 65 16.94 3.27 7.63
C SER A 65 15.96 3.24 8.80
N LYS A 66 15.62 4.40 9.37
CA LYS A 66 14.65 4.48 10.47
C LYS A 66 13.30 3.85 10.08
N MET A 67 12.82 4.17 8.89
CA MET A 67 11.54 3.66 8.37
C MET A 67 11.60 2.15 8.13
N MET A 68 12.63 1.65 7.47
CA MET A 68 12.78 0.24 7.13
C MET A 68 13.03 -0.62 8.38
N LYS A 69 13.76 -0.13 9.39
CA LYS A 69 13.88 -0.79 10.71
C LYS A 69 12.53 -0.93 11.41
N ALA A 70 11.69 0.11 11.35
CA ALA A 70 10.32 0.04 11.88
C ALA A 70 9.46 -0.98 11.11
N ALA A 71 9.58 -1.02 9.78
CA ALA A 71 8.89 -1.99 8.94
C ALA A 71 9.34 -3.44 9.22
N VAL A 72 10.64 -3.69 9.38
CA VAL A 72 11.19 -5.00 9.78
C VAL A 72 10.61 -5.43 11.13
N LYS A 73 10.64 -4.54 12.13
CA LYS A 73 10.05 -4.84 13.45
C LYS A 73 8.56 -5.17 13.33
N TRP A 74 7.81 -4.41 12.52
CA TRP A 74 6.40 -4.67 12.28
C TRP A 74 6.18 -6.03 11.61
N ARG A 75 6.95 -6.37 10.56
CA ARG A 75 6.83 -7.65 9.85
C ARG A 75 7.12 -8.83 10.76
N LEU A 76 8.19 -8.78 11.55
CA LEU A 76 8.53 -9.85 12.50
C LEU A 76 7.43 -10.08 13.55
N ALA A 77 6.69 -9.03 13.94
CA ALA A 77 5.59 -9.12 14.89
C ALA A 77 4.25 -9.52 14.22
N PHE A 78 3.94 -8.96 13.05
CA PHE A 78 2.67 -9.14 12.35
C PHE A 78 2.61 -10.42 11.52
N LYS A 79 3.78 -10.88 11.05
CA LYS A 79 4.01 -12.07 10.21
C LYS A 79 3.06 -12.15 8.99
N PRO A 80 3.13 -11.19 8.05
CA PRO A 80 2.29 -11.21 6.84
C PRO A 80 2.33 -12.54 6.09
N GLU A 81 3.49 -13.17 6.05
CA GLU A 81 3.77 -14.47 5.40
C GLU A 81 2.98 -15.65 6.00
N ASN A 82 2.51 -15.53 7.26
CA ASN A 82 1.76 -16.59 7.93
C ASN A 82 0.24 -16.45 7.76
N ILE A 83 -0.24 -15.38 7.13
CA ILE A 83 -1.68 -15.17 6.94
C ILE A 83 -2.14 -16.04 5.77
N CYS A 84 -3.11 -16.92 6.03
CA CYS A 84 -3.72 -17.77 5.02
C CYS A 84 -5.19 -17.38 4.75
N TRP A 85 -5.78 -17.97 3.73
CA TRP A 85 -7.17 -17.73 3.34
C TRP A 85 -8.14 -17.94 4.51
N ASP A 86 -7.95 -18.99 5.30
CA ASP A 86 -8.85 -19.32 6.41
C ASP A 86 -8.85 -18.23 7.51
N ASP A 87 -7.76 -17.47 7.66
CA ASP A 87 -7.69 -16.33 8.59
C ASP A 87 -8.57 -15.15 8.15
N ILE A 88 -8.85 -15.03 6.85
CA ILE A 88 -9.47 -13.83 6.24
C ILE A 88 -10.73 -14.14 5.45
N ALA A 89 -11.16 -15.41 5.37
CA ALA A 89 -12.29 -15.86 4.56
C ALA A 89 -13.57 -15.06 4.88
N GLN A 90 -13.85 -14.84 6.16
CA GLN A 90 -14.99 -14.02 6.62
C GLN A 90 -14.90 -12.57 6.11
N GLU A 91 -13.70 -11.96 6.16
CA GLU A 91 -13.49 -10.60 5.65
C GLU A 91 -13.69 -10.53 4.13
N ALA A 92 -13.46 -11.63 3.41
CA ALA A 92 -13.52 -11.71 1.95
C ALA A 92 -14.91 -12.02 1.38
N GLU A 93 -15.88 -12.47 2.20
CA GLU A 93 -17.20 -12.96 1.76
C GLU A 93 -17.92 -12.03 0.79
N THR A 94 -17.80 -10.72 0.97
CA THR A 94 -18.53 -9.72 0.17
C THR A 94 -17.73 -9.17 -1.01
N GLY A 95 -16.47 -9.56 -1.19
CA GLY A 95 -15.60 -9.00 -2.22
C GLY A 95 -15.28 -7.52 -2.01
N LYS A 96 -15.24 -7.07 -0.75
CA LYS A 96 -14.88 -5.69 -0.39
C LYS A 96 -13.43 -5.32 -0.77
N ILE A 97 -12.56 -6.31 -0.88
CA ILE A 97 -11.22 -6.20 -1.48
C ILE A 97 -11.02 -7.46 -2.31
N TYR A 98 -10.49 -7.38 -3.52
CA TYR A 98 -10.07 -8.59 -4.24
C TYR A 98 -9.01 -8.28 -5.28
N ARG A 99 -8.16 -9.27 -5.58
CA ARG A 99 -7.29 -9.22 -6.75
C ARG A 99 -8.10 -9.59 -8.00
N ALA A 100 -8.12 -8.71 -9.00
CA ALA A 100 -8.73 -9.00 -10.29
C ALA A 100 -7.98 -10.13 -11.01
N ASP A 101 -8.66 -10.83 -11.91
CA ASP A 101 -8.09 -11.84 -12.80
C ASP A 101 -7.44 -11.23 -14.05
N TYR A 102 -7.69 -9.94 -14.33
CA TYR A 102 -7.01 -9.16 -15.35
C TYR A 102 -5.93 -8.23 -14.79
N LYS A 103 -5.06 -7.77 -15.70
CA LYS A 103 -4.03 -6.77 -15.43
C LYS A 103 -4.38 -5.47 -16.14
N ASP A 104 -3.71 -4.40 -15.76
CA ASP A 104 -3.74 -3.20 -16.59
C ASP A 104 -2.88 -3.38 -17.86
N LYS A 105 -2.96 -2.44 -18.80
CA LYS A 105 -2.18 -2.47 -20.06
C LYS A 105 -0.66 -2.40 -19.86
N HIS A 106 -0.19 -2.12 -18.65
CA HIS A 106 1.22 -2.15 -18.28
C HIS A 106 1.61 -3.43 -17.54
N GLY A 107 0.73 -4.44 -17.45
CA GLY A 107 1.01 -5.71 -16.75
C GLY A 107 0.90 -5.64 -15.23
N ARG A 108 0.47 -4.50 -14.68
CA ARG A 108 0.32 -4.31 -13.23
C ARG A 108 -0.89 -5.07 -12.72
N THR A 109 -0.70 -5.75 -11.60
CA THR A 109 -1.81 -6.37 -10.86
C THR A 109 -2.82 -5.31 -10.43
N VAL A 110 -4.11 -5.64 -10.55
CA VAL A 110 -5.21 -4.77 -10.16
C VAL A 110 -5.81 -5.28 -8.86
N LEU A 111 -5.82 -4.42 -7.85
CA LEU A 111 -6.52 -4.63 -6.60
C LEU A 111 -7.82 -3.81 -6.64
N VAL A 112 -8.95 -4.50 -6.57
CA VAL A 112 -10.26 -3.86 -6.51
C VAL A 112 -10.65 -3.65 -5.05
N LEU A 113 -11.15 -2.46 -4.72
CA LEU A 113 -11.65 -2.11 -3.40
C LEU A 113 -13.10 -1.66 -3.53
N ARG A 114 -14.02 -2.28 -2.78
CA ARG A 114 -15.44 -1.94 -2.76
C ARG A 114 -15.85 -1.61 -1.32
N PRO A 115 -15.44 -0.45 -0.78
CA PRO A 115 -15.69 -0.11 0.62
C PRO A 115 -17.19 -0.08 0.98
N GLY A 116 -18.09 0.13 0.02
CA GLY A 116 -19.53 0.00 0.24
C GLY A 116 -20.02 -1.41 0.61
N LEU A 117 -19.16 -2.43 0.48
CA LEU A 117 -19.45 -3.84 0.80
C LEU A 117 -18.83 -4.27 2.14
N GLU A 118 -18.47 -3.32 3.00
CA GLU A 118 -17.96 -3.62 4.34
C GLU A 118 -18.94 -4.50 5.14
N ASN A 119 -18.44 -5.64 5.62
CA ASN A 119 -19.23 -6.68 6.27
C ASN A 119 -18.78 -6.97 7.72
N THR A 120 -17.67 -6.38 8.16
CA THR A 120 -17.13 -6.58 9.51
C THR A 120 -16.86 -5.24 10.19
N THR A 121 -16.60 -5.28 11.50
CA THR A 121 -16.30 -4.09 12.33
C THR A 121 -14.93 -4.17 12.99
N SER A 122 -14.23 -5.29 12.84
CA SER A 122 -12.91 -5.52 13.44
C SER A 122 -11.85 -4.80 12.64
N ALA A 123 -11.31 -3.71 13.18
CA ALA A 123 -10.19 -3.00 12.55
C ALA A 123 -8.99 -3.94 12.31
N THR A 124 -8.68 -4.82 13.28
CA THR A 124 -7.59 -5.80 13.14
C THR A 124 -7.87 -6.80 12.02
N GLY A 125 -9.10 -7.29 11.89
CA GLY A 125 -9.50 -8.18 10.79
C GLY A 125 -9.38 -7.52 9.43
N GLN A 126 -9.87 -6.28 9.32
CA GLN A 126 -9.79 -5.48 8.10
C GLN A 126 -8.35 -5.19 7.68
N ILE A 127 -7.47 -4.84 8.63
CA ILE A 127 -6.05 -4.61 8.35
C ILE A 127 -5.33 -5.92 7.98
N LYS A 128 -5.64 -7.03 8.66
CA LYS A 128 -5.12 -8.36 8.29
C LYS A 128 -5.52 -8.73 6.86
N TYR A 129 -6.78 -8.50 6.49
CA TYR A 129 -7.25 -8.78 5.14
C TYR A 129 -6.64 -7.87 4.07
N LEU A 130 -6.45 -6.58 4.38
CA LEU A 130 -5.71 -5.67 3.51
C LEU A 130 -4.29 -6.18 3.27
N VAL A 131 -3.56 -6.51 4.35
CA VAL A 131 -2.17 -7.01 4.26
C VAL A 131 -2.10 -8.29 3.44
N TYR A 132 -2.99 -9.26 3.71
CA TYR A 132 -3.11 -10.48 2.91
C TYR A 132 -3.29 -10.15 1.43
N SER A 133 -4.24 -9.27 1.11
CA SER A 133 -4.52 -8.87 -0.27
C SER A 133 -3.31 -8.19 -0.95
N LEU A 134 -2.53 -7.39 -0.21
CA LEU A 134 -1.31 -6.75 -0.71
C LEU A 134 -0.22 -7.78 -1.00
N GLU A 135 0.06 -8.70 -0.07
CA GLU A 135 1.09 -9.74 -0.26
C GLU A 135 0.76 -10.61 -1.48
N LYS A 136 -0.51 -10.99 -1.64
CA LYS A 136 -0.95 -11.80 -2.78
C LYS A 136 -0.99 -11.01 -4.09
N ALA A 137 -1.24 -9.70 -4.04
CA ALA A 137 -1.11 -8.84 -5.21
C ALA A 137 0.36 -8.67 -5.63
N ILE A 138 1.27 -8.52 -4.67
CA ILE A 138 2.72 -8.41 -4.88
C ILE A 138 3.29 -9.70 -5.48
N MET A 139 2.91 -10.85 -4.92
CA MET A 139 3.32 -12.16 -5.42
C MET A 139 2.95 -12.39 -6.90
N ASN A 140 1.87 -11.75 -7.37
CA ASN A 140 1.34 -11.90 -8.73
C ASN A 140 1.72 -10.74 -9.67
N LEU A 141 2.62 -9.86 -9.24
CA LEU A 141 3.24 -8.90 -10.16
C LEU A 141 4.10 -9.64 -11.19
N THR A 142 4.16 -9.11 -12.41
CA THR A 142 5.15 -9.57 -13.39
C THR A 142 6.55 -9.12 -12.96
N GLU A 143 7.60 -9.81 -13.43
CA GLU A 143 8.98 -9.55 -13.01
C GLU A 143 9.44 -8.10 -13.25
N ASP A 144 8.85 -7.42 -14.23
CA ASP A 144 9.12 -6.03 -14.60
C ASP A 144 8.30 -4.99 -13.82
N GLN A 145 7.37 -5.41 -12.96
CA GLN A 145 6.45 -4.53 -12.24
C GLN A 145 6.68 -4.57 -10.73
N GLU A 146 6.91 -3.39 -10.13
CA GLU A 146 6.96 -3.23 -8.67
C GLU A 146 5.66 -2.70 -8.05
N LYS A 147 4.76 -2.20 -8.90
CA LYS A 147 3.60 -1.39 -8.53
C LYS A 147 2.29 -2.02 -8.99
N MET A 148 1.22 -1.74 -8.25
CA MET A 148 -0.14 -2.20 -8.53
C MET A 148 -1.08 -1.04 -8.83
N VAL A 149 -2.21 -1.35 -9.48
CA VAL A 149 -3.33 -0.42 -9.69
C VAL A 149 -4.40 -0.69 -8.65
N TRP A 150 -4.92 0.36 -8.04
CA TRP A 150 -6.06 0.28 -7.14
C TRP A 150 -7.29 0.79 -7.86
N LEU A 151 -8.33 -0.03 -7.96
CA LEU A 151 -9.59 0.32 -8.59
C LEU A 151 -10.69 0.29 -7.53
N THR A 152 -11.09 1.47 -7.06
CA THR A 152 -12.07 1.60 -5.98
C THR A 152 -13.45 1.88 -6.52
N ASP A 153 -14.40 0.98 -6.26
CA ASP A 153 -15.82 1.17 -6.53
C ASP A 153 -16.52 1.82 -5.33
N PHE A 154 -17.12 2.98 -5.54
CA PHE A 154 -17.88 3.68 -4.51
C PHE A 154 -19.38 3.37 -4.52
N GLN A 155 -19.82 2.38 -5.29
CA GLN A 155 -21.19 1.89 -5.19
C GLN A 155 -21.52 1.50 -3.73
N SER A 156 -22.67 1.96 -3.25
CA SER A 156 -23.16 1.75 -1.87
C SER A 156 -22.26 2.32 -0.76
N TRP A 157 -21.22 3.09 -1.10
CA TRP A 157 -20.34 3.68 -0.09
C TRP A 157 -21.05 4.75 0.75
N THR A 158 -20.80 4.71 2.07
CA THR A 158 -21.22 5.74 3.02
C THR A 158 -20.03 6.16 3.90
N LEU A 159 -20.16 7.27 4.64
CA LEU A 159 -19.12 7.65 5.61
C LEU A 159 -18.86 6.58 6.69
N GLY A 160 -19.88 5.77 7.02
CA GLY A 160 -19.74 4.64 7.96
C GLY A 160 -18.94 3.48 7.39
N SER A 161 -18.89 3.34 6.07
CA SER A 161 -18.13 2.31 5.36
C SER A 161 -16.61 2.47 5.49
N THR A 162 -16.13 3.67 5.80
CA THR A 162 -14.69 3.95 5.98
C THR A 162 -14.45 4.75 7.26
N PRO A 163 -14.46 4.12 8.44
CA PRO A 163 -14.15 4.78 9.70
C PRO A 163 -12.76 5.44 9.65
N LEU A 164 -12.64 6.65 10.19
CA LEU A 164 -11.38 7.41 10.16
C LEU A 164 -10.23 6.69 10.87
N LYS A 165 -10.52 5.90 11.91
CA LYS A 165 -9.52 5.10 12.62
C LYS A 165 -8.88 4.06 11.68
N VAL A 166 -9.70 3.24 11.03
CA VAL A 166 -9.26 2.21 10.07
C VAL A 166 -8.56 2.88 8.89
N THR A 167 -9.10 3.98 8.38
CA THR A 167 -8.48 4.75 7.29
C THR A 167 -7.06 5.20 7.64
N ARG A 168 -6.85 5.71 8.86
CA ARG A 168 -5.51 6.13 9.33
C ARG A 168 -4.56 4.93 9.45
N GLU A 169 -5.04 3.83 10.01
CA GLU A 169 -4.25 2.61 10.17
C GLU A 169 -3.84 2.03 8.82
N THR A 170 -4.76 1.98 7.85
CA THR A 170 -4.49 1.63 6.45
C THR A 170 -3.41 2.52 5.86
N VAL A 171 -3.52 3.84 5.99
CA VAL A 171 -2.51 4.78 5.46
C VAL A 171 -1.15 4.51 6.10
N ASN A 172 -1.08 4.29 7.41
CA ASN A 172 0.17 3.99 8.11
C ASN A 172 0.81 2.68 7.60
N VAL A 173 0.03 1.59 7.47
CA VAL A 173 0.54 0.32 6.94
C VAL A 173 1.10 0.49 5.53
N LEU A 174 0.37 1.19 4.65
CA LEU A 174 0.80 1.41 3.28
C LEU A 174 2.06 2.28 3.19
N GLN A 175 2.11 3.36 3.96
CA GLN A 175 3.23 4.29 3.93
C GLN A 175 4.48 3.70 4.56
N ASP A 176 4.36 3.04 5.72
CA ASP A 176 5.50 2.60 6.51
C ASP A 176 5.98 1.19 6.15
N CYS A 177 5.07 0.30 5.72
CA CYS A 177 5.41 -1.12 5.47
C CYS A 177 5.38 -1.51 3.99
N TYR A 178 4.62 -0.80 3.15
CA TYR A 178 4.50 -1.06 1.71
C TYR A 178 4.82 0.16 0.83
N PRO A 179 5.95 0.88 1.08
CA PRO A 179 6.27 2.09 0.34
C PRO A 179 6.41 1.81 -1.16
N GLU A 180 6.05 2.80 -1.96
CA GLU A 180 6.23 2.77 -3.42
C GLU A 180 5.56 1.59 -4.14
N ARG A 181 4.52 0.97 -3.56
CA ARG A 181 3.70 -0.08 -4.21
C ARG A 181 2.53 0.46 -5.04
N LEU A 182 2.02 1.66 -4.75
CA LEU A 182 0.93 2.25 -5.53
C LEU A 182 1.45 2.85 -6.86
N GLY A 183 0.94 2.34 -7.98
CA GLY A 183 1.16 2.87 -9.32
C GLY A 183 0.10 3.88 -9.76
N LEU A 184 -1.17 3.52 -9.58
CA LEU A 184 -2.33 4.34 -9.92
C LEU A 184 -3.49 4.00 -8.99
N ALA A 185 -4.26 4.99 -8.55
CA ALA A 185 -5.50 4.79 -7.81
C ALA A 185 -6.66 5.42 -8.59
N ILE A 186 -7.63 4.60 -8.99
CA ILE A 186 -8.84 5.04 -9.69
C ILE A 186 -9.99 4.97 -8.69
N LEU A 187 -10.63 6.11 -8.44
CA LEU A 187 -11.86 6.22 -7.64
C LEU A 187 -13.03 6.29 -8.62
N TYR A 188 -13.77 5.19 -8.75
CA TYR A 188 -14.87 5.02 -9.70
C TYR A 188 -16.22 5.34 -9.04
N ASN A 189 -16.98 6.26 -9.64
CA ASN A 189 -18.27 6.76 -9.18
C ASN A 189 -18.31 7.24 -7.70
N PRO A 190 -17.31 7.98 -7.16
CA PRO A 190 -17.40 8.50 -5.81
C PRO A 190 -18.61 9.44 -5.67
N PRO A 191 -19.48 9.27 -4.65
CA PRO A 191 -20.63 10.13 -4.46
C PRO A 191 -20.19 11.54 -4.09
N ARG A 192 -21.03 12.56 -4.32
CA ARG A 192 -20.68 13.97 -4.03
C ARG A 192 -20.18 14.21 -2.61
N ILE A 193 -20.74 13.50 -1.63
CA ILE A 193 -20.32 13.59 -0.22
C ILE A 193 -18.86 13.12 0.00
N PHE A 194 -18.32 12.28 -0.89
CA PHE A 194 -16.92 11.85 -0.86
C PHE A 194 -15.95 13.02 -1.04
N GLU A 195 -16.31 14.10 -1.75
CA GLU A 195 -15.43 15.27 -1.90
C GLU A 195 -15.05 15.88 -0.54
N SER A 196 -15.99 15.92 0.40
CA SER A 196 -15.75 16.39 1.77
C SER A 196 -14.84 15.43 2.53
N PHE A 197 -15.07 14.12 2.40
CA PHE A 197 -14.21 13.10 2.99
C PHE A 197 -12.78 13.15 2.43
N TRP A 198 -12.63 13.33 1.12
CA TRP A 198 -11.34 13.45 0.46
C TRP A 198 -10.52 14.62 0.99
N LYS A 199 -11.15 15.77 1.29
CA LYS A 199 -10.46 16.90 1.92
C LYS A 199 -9.89 16.56 3.31
N ILE A 200 -10.51 15.64 4.03
CA ILE A 200 -10.04 15.16 5.34
C ILE A 200 -8.91 14.14 5.18
N VAL A 201 -8.98 13.25 4.19
CA VAL A 201 -7.97 12.21 3.99
C VAL A 201 -6.71 12.73 3.29
N LYS A 202 -6.86 13.67 2.35
CA LYS A 202 -5.79 14.21 1.51
C LYS A 202 -4.55 14.70 2.28
N PRO A 203 -4.64 15.34 3.47
CA PRO A 203 -3.48 15.73 4.26
C PRO A 203 -2.61 14.57 4.78
N PHE A 204 -3.16 13.35 4.90
CA PHE A 204 -2.40 12.17 5.31
C PHE A 204 -1.62 11.53 4.14
N LEU A 205 -1.88 11.95 2.90
CA LEU A 205 -1.25 11.42 1.71
C LEU A 205 -0.09 12.32 1.27
N ASP A 206 1.05 11.72 0.97
CA ASP A 206 2.20 12.44 0.41
C ASP A 206 1.86 13.01 -0.99
N HIS A 207 2.76 13.87 -1.49
CA HIS A 207 2.55 14.54 -2.77
C HIS A 207 2.48 13.58 -3.97
N GLU A 208 3.31 12.54 -3.99
CA GLU A 208 3.37 11.61 -5.11
C GLU A 208 2.15 10.69 -5.12
N THR A 209 1.69 10.25 -3.96
CA THR A 209 0.43 9.49 -3.85
C THR A 209 -0.75 10.30 -4.38
N ARG A 210 -0.86 11.60 -4.05
CA ARG A 210 -1.96 12.46 -4.52
C ARG A 210 -2.00 12.61 -6.05
N LYS A 211 -0.85 12.60 -6.74
CA LYS A 211 -0.79 12.68 -8.22
C LYS A 211 -1.32 11.41 -8.91
N LYS A 212 -1.22 10.27 -8.23
CA LYS A 212 -1.63 8.95 -8.75
C LYS A 212 -3.14 8.72 -8.64
N VAL A 213 -3.88 9.59 -7.96
CA VAL A 213 -5.33 9.47 -7.78
C VAL A 213 -6.07 10.05 -8.99
N LYS A 214 -6.94 9.26 -9.60
CA LYS A 214 -7.82 9.64 -10.71
C LYS A 214 -9.27 9.41 -10.31
N PHE A 215 -10.13 10.37 -10.62
CA PHE A 215 -11.56 10.27 -10.39
C PHE A 215 -12.23 9.92 -11.73
N VAL A 216 -13.08 8.90 -11.71
CA VAL A 216 -13.78 8.41 -12.91
C VAL A 216 -15.26 8.31 -12.60
N TYR A 217 -16.10 8.80 -13.50
CA TYR A 217 -17.56 8.79 -13.37
C TYR A 217 -18.18 8.14 -14.60
N SER A 218 -19.06 7.15 -14.37
CA SER A 218 -19.76 6.38 -15.41
C SER A 218 -20.61 7.24 -16.35
N ASN A 219 -21.11 8.38 -15.85
CA ASN A 219 -21.91 9.32 -16.63
C ASN A 219 -21.07 10.41 -17.34
N ASP A 220 -19.75 10.45 -17.14
CA ASP A 220 -18.85 11.40 -17.80
C ASP A 220 -17.91 10.67 -18.77
N LYS A 221 -18.21 10.81 -20.06
CA LYS A 221 -17.44 10.19 -21.14
C LYS A 221 -15.97 10.58 -21.16
N GLU A 222 -15.62 11.79 -20.70
CA GLU A 222 -14.21 12.21 -20.70
C GLU A 222 -13.43 11.43 -19.64
N SER A 223 -13.98 11.35 -18.41
CA SER A 223 -13.36 10.57 -17.34
C SER A 223 -13.29 9.07 -17.68
N GLN A 224 -14.27 8.53 -18.42
CA GLN A 224 -14.25 7.13 -18.87
C GLN A 224 -13.09 6.81 -19.82
N LYS A 225 -12.52 7.79 -20.53
CA LYS A 225 -11.34 7.56 -21.38
C LYS A 225 -10.15 7.03 -20.56
N ILE A 226 -10.04 7.45 -19.30
CA ILE A 226 -9.00 6.95 -18.38
C ILE A 226 -9.09 5.43 -18.25
N MET A 227 -10.31 4.86 -18.17
CA MET A 227 -10.49 3.41 -18.08
C MET A 227 -10.00 2.71 -19.34
N ALA A 228 -10.34 3.25 -20.52
CA ALA A 228 -9.90 2.69 -21.80
C ALA A 228 -8.39 2.88 -22.06
N GLU A 229 -7.77 3.90 -21.49
CA GLU A 229 -6.32 4.10 -21.54
C GLU A 229 -5.58 3.11 -20.63
N VAL A 230 -6.14 2.81 -19.46
CA VAL A 230 -5.48 1.97 -18.44
C VAL A 230 -5.73 0.49 -18.65
N PHE A 231 -6.94 0.09 -19.09
CA PHE A 231 -7.35 -1.31 -19.16
C PHE A 231 -7.71 -1.75 -20.57
N ASP A 232 -7.64 -3.07 -20.81
CA ASP A 232 -8.39 -3.69 -21.90
C ASP A 232 -9.88 -3.74 -21.52
N ILE A 233 -10.72 -3.12 -22.35
CA ILE A 233 -12.16 -3.01 -22.09
C ILE A 233 -12.87 -4.36 -22.26
N GLU A 234 -12.30 -5.30 -23.03
CA GLU A 234 -12.86 -6.65 -23.15
C GLU A 234 -12.68 -7.47 -21.87
N GLU A 235 -11.58 -7.24 -21.13
CA GLU A 235 -11.26 -7.96 -19.88
C GLU A 235 -11.79 -7.27 -18.62
N LEU A 236 -11.92 -5.94 -18.64
CA LEU A 236 -12.39 -5.14 -17.51
C LEU A 236 -13.82 -5.51 -17.10
N ASP A 237 -14.07 -5.61 -15.78
CA ASP A 237 -15.40 -5.88 -15.24
C ASP A 237 -16.43 -4.85 -15.75
N SER A 238 -17.61 -5.33 -16.09
CA SER A 238 -18.76 -4.50 -16.46
C SER A 238 -19.16 -3.48 -15.40
N ALA A 239 -18.90 -3.75 -14.11
CA ALA A 239 -19.10 -2.80 -13.01
C ALA A 239 -18.28 -1.50 -13.18
N PHE A 240 -17.17 -1.56 -13.93
CA PHE A 240 -16.29 -0.43 -14.19
C PHE A 240 -16.40 0.11 -15.63
N GLY A 241 -17.45 -0.27 -16.35
CA GLY A 241 -17.68 0.13 -17.75
C GLY A 241 -16.98 -0.75 -18.78
N GLY A 242 -16.43 -1.90 -18.36
CA GLY A 242 -15.89 -2.91 -19.27
C GLY A 242 -16.96 -3.84 -19.87
N LYS A 243 -16.52 -4.90 -20.56
CA LYS A 243 -17.39 -5.88 -21.21
C LYS A 243 -17.35 -7.26 -20.56
N ASN A 244 -16.44 -7.50 -19.61
CA ASN A 244 -16.39 -8.75 -18.90
C ASN A 244 -17.60 -8.85 -17.95
N PRO A 245 -18.49 -9.85 -18.15
CA PRO A 245 -19.66 -10.02 -17.29
C PRO A 245 -19.29 -10.62 -15.94
N ALA A 246 -18.09 -11.20 -15.80
CA ALA A 246 -17.63 -11.74 -14.53
C ALA A 246 -17.52 -10.61 -13.51
N THR A 247 -18.12 -10.84 -12.36
CA THR A 247 -17.89 -10.05 -11.15
C THR A 247 -17.16 -10.91 -10.14
N PHE A 248 -16.75 -10.31 -9.01
CA PHE A 248 -16.31 -11.08 -7.86
C PHE A 248 -17.27 -12.25 -7.56
N GLU A 249 -16.74 -13.46 -7.57
CA GLU A 249 -17.42 -14.70 -7.23
C GLU A 249 -16.60 -15.38 -6.13
N TYR A 250 -17.21 -15.57 -4.96
CA TYR A 250 -16.49 -15.88 -3.74
C TYR A 250 -15.76 -17.22 -3.82
N ASN A 251 -16.42 -18.28 -4.30
CA ASN A 251 -15.83 -19.62 -4.32
C ASN A 251 -14.65 -19.68 -5.30
N SER A 252 -14.84 -19.15 -6.51
CA SER A 252 -13.78 -19.07 -7.52
C SER A 252 -12.60 -18.21 -7.05
N TYR A 253 -12.85 -17.15 -6.28
CA TYR A 253 -11.80 -16.33 -5.69
C TYR A 253 -11.07 -17.09 -4.57
N ALA A 254 -11.81 -17.73 -3.67
CA ALA A 254 -11.28 -18.52 -2.56
C ALA A 254 -10.31 -19.61 -3.06
N GLU A 255 -10.70 -20.36 -4.09
CA GLU A 255 -9.86 -21.40 -4.70
C GLU A 255 -8.51 -20.83 -5.17
N ARG A 256 -8.52 -19.70 -5.91
CA ARG A 256 -7.29 -19.04 -6.38
C ARG A 256 -6.42 -18.55 -5.22
N MET A 257 -7.03 -18.02 -4.17
CA MET A 257 -6.31 -17.51 -3.01
C MET A 257 -5.65 -18.65 -2.21
N GLN A 258 -6.34 -19.77 -2.05
CA GLN A 258 -5.80 -20.98 -1.43
C GLN A 258 -4.67 -21.61 -2.27
N GLU A 259 -4.75 -21.55 -3.60
CA GLU A 259 -3.63 -21.94 -4.47
C GLU A 259 -2.40 -21.05 -4.25
N ASP A 260 -2.59 -19.75 -4.10
CA ASP A 260 -1.49 -18.82 -3.84
C ASP A 260 -0.90 -19.00 -2.43
N ASP A 261 -1.69 -19.41 -1.44
CA ASP A 261 -1.18 -19.83 -0.13
C ASP A 261 -0.23 -21.02 -0.26
N LYS A 262 -0.62 -22.04 -1.04
CA LYS A 262 0.23 -23.22 -1.29
C LYS A 262 1.54 -22.84 -1.99
N LYS A 263 1.47 -22.00 -3.02
CA LYS A 263 2.66 -21.51 -3.74
C LYS A 263 3.61 -20.75 -2.80
N MET A 264 3.07 -19.88 -1.95
CA MET A 264 3.85 -19.10 -0.99
C MET A 264 4.54 -20.01 0.03
N GLY A 265 3.83 -20.99 0.59
CA GLY A 265 4.42 -21.98 1.50
C GLY A 265 5.54 -22.81 0.85
N SER A 266 5.39 -23.17 -0.43
CA SER A 266 6.42 -23.89 -1.19
C SER A 266 7.68 -23.06 -1.43
N LEU A 267 7.55 -21.75 -1.64
CA LEU A 267 8.70 -20.84 -1.81
C LEU A 267 9.50 -20.75 -0.51
N HIS A 268 8.82 -20.58 0.63
CA HIS A 268 9.47 -20.54 1.94
C HIS A 268 10.17 -21.86 2.27
N SER A 269 9.50 -23.00 2.07
CA SER A 269 10.11 -24.33 2.30
C SER A 269 11.32 -24.60 1.40
N SER A 270 11.31 -24.12 0.15
CA SER A 270 12.44 -24.28 -0.76
C SER A 270 13.65 -23.46 -0.28
N THR A 271 13.42 -22.23 0.17
CA THR A 271 14.45 -21.36 0.75
C THR A 271 15.04 -21.96 2.03
N ASP A 272 14.20 -22.49 2.93
CA ASP A 272 14.65 -23.15 4.16
C ASP A 272 15.51 -24.38 3.86
N SER A 273 15.11 -25.22 2.90
CA SER A 273 15.87 -26.43 2.52
C SER A 273 17.26 -26.11 1.94
N LEU A 274 17.37 -25.02 1.18
CA LEU A 274 18.66 -24.54 0.65
C LEU A 274 19.54 -24.00 1.77
N LEU A 275 18.96 -23.28 2.73
CA LEU A 275 19.67 -22.73 3.89
C LEU A 275 20.13 -23.84 4.86
N GLU A 276 19.31 -24.85 5.14
CA GLU A 276 19.69 -26.02 5.94
C GLU A 276 20.83 -26.83 5.32
N SER A 277 20.91 -26.88 3.98
CA SER A 277 22.04 -27.50 3.28
C SER A 277 23.36 -26.73 3.45
N SER A 278 23.27 -25.43 3.76
CA SER A 278 24.41 -24.52 3.99
C SER A 278 24.72 -24.24 5.47
N GLY A 279 23.84 -24.63 6.39
CA GLY A 279 23.86 -24.25 7.82
C GLY A 279 24.19 -25.37 8.81
N LYS A 280 24.74 -26.51 8.38
CA LYS A 280 25.25 -27.54 9.30
C LYS A 280 26.57 -27.11 9.92
N ASP A 281 26.53 -26.15 10.84
CA ASP A 281 27.48 -25.96 11.95
C ASP A 281 27.00 -24.81 12.87
N ALA A 282 26.02 -25.08 13.75
CA ALA A 282 25.95 -24.54 15.12
C ALA A 282 24.60 -24.87 15.78
N ASN A 283 24.67 -25.59 16.91
CA ASN A 283 23.53 -25.96 17.76
C ASN A 283 23.00 -24.79 18.61
N GLY A 284 21.67 -24.74 18.73
CA GLY A 284 20.96 -24.76 20.01
C GLY A 284 20.71 -23.44 20.74
N VAL A 285 19.44 -23.14 21.01
CA VAL A 285 18.83 -22.99 22.36
C VAL A 285 17.40 -22.45 22.21
N ASP A 286 16.45 -23.11 22.89
CA ASP A 286 15.05 -22.73 23.07
C ASP A 286 14.87 -21.42 23.86
N SER A 287 13.81 -20.66 23.55
CA SER A 287 12.95 -20.09 24.60
C SER A 287 11.63 -19.53 24.06
N ASP A 288 10.53 -20.01 24.67
CA ASP A 288 9.17 -19.47 24.64
C ASP A 288 9.09 -17.98 25.00
N ALA A 289 8.20 -17.24 24.34
CA ALA A 289 7.52 -16.07 24.92
C ALA A 289 6.24 -15.70 24.14
N SER A 290 5.10 -16.06 24.72
CA SER A 290 3.80 -15.42 24.45
C SER A 290 3.71 -14.10 25.20
N SER A 291 3.42 -12.99 24.51
CA SER A 291 2.66 -11.88 25.12
C SER A 291 2.01 -10.98 24.07
N GLU A 292 0.74 -10.64 24.36
CA GLU A 292 -0.12 -9.72 23.64
C GLU A 292 0.50 -8.31 23.54
N ALA A 293 0.51 -7.73 22.35
CA ALA A 293 0.92 -6.34 22.14
C ALA A 293 -0.27 -5.46 21.76
N SER A 294 -0.57 -4.50 22.63
CA SER A 294 -1.46 -3.37 22.35
C SER A 294 -0.89 -2.51 21.22
N PHE A 295 -1.67 -2.34 20.16
CA PHE A 295 -1.25 -1.64 18.94
C PHE A 295 -1.25 -0.11 19.09
N TYR A 296 -0.12 0.50 18.69
CA TYR A 296 0.06 1.91 18.32
C TYR A 296 -0.36 2.98 19.36
N SER A 297 0.54 3.32 20.27
CA SER A 297 0.64 4.68 20.81
C SER A 297 2.06 5.19 20.60
N GLY A 298 2.27 6.08 19.64
CA GLY A 298 3.51 6.84 19.54
C GLY A 298 3.98 7.13 18.12
N THR A 299 3.40 8.16 17.51
CA THR A 299 4.18 9.04 16.63
C THR A 299 3.74 10.47 16.90
N ASP A 300 4.64 11.25 17.51
CA ASP A 300 4.55 12.70 17.61
C ASP A 300 4.39 13.31 16.21
N SER A 301 3.27 13.99 15.99
CA SER A 301 3.14 14.92 14.87
C SER A 301 4.10 16.10 15.09
N PRO A 302 4.74 16.64 14.04
CA PRO A 302 5.54 17.85 14.16
C PRO A 302 4.65 19.00 14.64
N LYS A 303 5.01 19.62 15.76
CA LYS A 303 4.40 20.88 16.23
C LYS A 303 4.71 21.95 15.18
N HIS A 304 3.67 22.55 14.62
CA HIS A 304 3.78 23.81 13.91
C HIS A 304 4.19 24.89 14.92
N GLU A 305 5.28 25.60 14.63
CA GLU A 305 5.63 26.83 15.34
C GLU A 305 4.58 27.89 15.01
N ASP A 306 3.80 28.28 16.02
CA ASP A 306 2.91 29.42 15.95
C ASP A 306 3.75 30.69 15.89
N SER A 307 3.71 31.37 14.74
CA SER A 307 4.19 32.74 14.61
C SER A 307 3.23 33.67 15.36
N GLU A 308 3.71 34.25 16.46
CA GLU A 308 3.01 35.27 17.24
C GLU A 308 2.56 36.44 16.35
N HIS A 309 1.25 36.67 16.30
CA HIS A 309 0.66 37.83 15.67
C HIS A 309 0.58 38.97 16.69
N ASN A 310 1.51 39.92 16.57
CA ASN A 310 1.57 41.12 17.38
C ASN A 310 0.50 42.12 16.90
N THR A 311 -0.62 42.22 17.62
CA THR A 311 -1.64 43.27 17.40
C THR A 311 -1.21 44.59 18.06
N PRO A 312 -1.16 45.73 17.35
CA PRO A 312 -0.94 47.02 17.97
C PRO A 312 -2.25 47.58 18.55
N LYS A 313 -2.20 47.97 19.84
CA LYS A 313 -3.21 48.80 20.50
C LYS A 313 -3.33 50.14 19.76
N LYS A 314 -4.52 50.47 19.28
CA LYS A 314 -4.91 51.84 18.92
C LYS A 314 -5.22 52.63 20.19
N ASN A 315 -4.47 53.71 20.40
CA ASN A 315 -4.91 54.87 21.16
C ASN A 315 -5.65 55.81 20.19
N GLY A 316 -6.78 56.38 20.61
CA GLY A 316 -7.52 57.42 19.89
C GLY A 316 -8.88 56.95 19.43
#